data_AF-A0A5N6MUD7-F1
#
_entry.id   AF-A0A5N6MUD7-F1
#
_cell.length_a   1.000
_cell.length_b   1.000
_cell.length_c   1.000
_cell.angle_alpha   90.00
_cell.angle_beta   90.00
_cell.angle_gamma   90.00
#
_symmetry.space_group_name_H-M   'P 1'
#
loop_
_entity.id
_entity.type
_entity.pdbx_description
1 polymer ?
#
loop_
_entity_poly.entity_id
_entity_poly.type
_entity_poly.pdbx_seq_one_letter_code
_entity_poly.pdbx_strand_id
1 'polypeptide(L)'
;MEHAEQMHHGTAKGSAPKPPVERDALPPRPAYRWYLAAGAVAAATAFVGLRLYPDLPPSLPTHWNGAGQADSFAAKSVWSVFSVPLGSAGLVLFMLGLAVFLPRLTAAGGQLRTADSPAAQAANLRATQFFLGGTTLALSLLLAWFTLRGWLLPPDGSALYFILPLLALIAVMAGLGLLARRRYRNDLAGSGASDPTRPSLPGADPTASSDDMPASDPVDDPRNYRAGIIYVNRADPRVLVPKRLGVGLSVNAGHPGGLAFYLGLAVLSLAAVVAGIAAPLLGH
;
A
#
# COMPACT_ATOMS: atom_id res chain seq x y z
N MET A 1 55.85 -31.19 -51.22
CA MET A 1 54.81 -32.24 -51.16
C MET A 1 54.63 -32.57 -49.68
N GLU A 2 54.06 -31.65 -48.90
CA GLU A 2 52.60 -31.48 -48.72
C GLU A 2 51.94 -32.77 -48.25
N HIS A 3 51.62 -32.86 -46.96
CA HIS A 3 50.23 -32.74 -46.50
C HIS A 3 50.24 -32.80 -44.97
N ALA A 4 50.11 -31.63 -44.35
CA ALA A 4 49.82 -31.50 -42.92
C ALA A 4 48.29 -31.60 -42.74
N GLU A 5 47.85 -32.66 -42.08
CA GLU A 5 46.46 -32.92 -41.78
C GLU A 5 46.04 -32.06 -40.56
N GLN A 6 45.51 -30.87 -40.84
CA GLN A 6 44.90 -30.00 -39.84
C GLN A 6 43.56 -30.60 -39.40
N MET A 7 43.56 -31.31 -38.27
CA MET A 7 42.33 -31.65 -37.55
C MET A 7 41.75 -30.39 -36.87
N HIS A 8 40.80 -29.75 -37.54
CA HIS A 8 39.89 -28.79 -36.92
C HIS A 8 38.94 -29.50 -35.96
N HIS A 9 39.37 -29.68 -34.70
CA HIS A 9 38.42 -29.90 -33.61
C HIS A 9 37.72 -28.59 -33.28
N GLY A 10 36.59 -28.35 -33.97
CA GLY A 10 35.60 -27.38 -33.54
C GLY A 10 35.07 -27.80 -32.17
N THR A 11 35.56 -27.14 -31.12
CA THR A 11 34.92 -27.18 -29.80
C THR A 11 33.53 -26.59 -29.96
N ALA A 12 32.53 -27.45 -30.13
CA ALA A 12 31.14 -27.10 -29.99
C ALA A 12 30.99 -26.50 -28.59
N LYS A 13 30.89 -25.17 -28.53
CA LYS A 13 30.59 -24.41 -27.33
C LYS A 13 29.19 -24.86 -26.91
N GLY A 14 29.15 -25.90 -26.08
CA GLY A 14 27.92 -26.43 -25.50
C GLY A 14 27.21 -25.25 -24.86
N SER A 15 26.10 -24.83 -25.47
CA SER A 15 25.21 -23.87 -24.86
C SER A 15 24.79 -24.48 -23.53
N ALA A 16 25.23 -23.87 -22.43
CA ALA A 16 24.75 -24.23 -21.11
C ALA A 16 23.22 -24.33 -21.19
N PRO A 17 22.61 -25.39 -20.62
CA PRO A 17 21.16 -25.50 -20.62
C PRO A 17 20.60 -24.21 -20.04
N LYS A 18 19.79 -23.51 -20.86
CA LYS A 18 19.10 -22.29 -20.45
C LYS A 18 18.41 -22.63 -19.12
N PRO A 19 18.68 -21.90 -18.02
CA PRO A 19 18.05 -22.22 -16.75
C PRO A 19 16.54 -22.30 -16.99
N PRO A 20 15.85 -23.27 -16.35
CA PRO A 20 14.42 -23.41 -16.55
C PRO A 20 13.82 -22.02 -16.37
N VAL A 21 13.12 -21.55 -17.40
CA VAL A 21 12.34 -20.32 -17.29
C VAL A 21 11.46 -20.57 -16.08
N GLU A 22 11.72 -19.87 -14.98
CA GLU A 22 10.97 -19.97 -13.73
C GLU A 22 9.57 -19.38 -14.02
N ARG A 23 8.81 -20.16 -14.79
CA ARG A 23 7.40 -19.99 -15.04
C ARG A 23 6.74 -20.41 -13.73
N ASP A 24 5.95 -19.49 -13.19
CA ASP A 24 4.92 -19.74 -12.18
C ASP A 24 5.33 -19.60 -10.71
N ALA A 25 6.15 -18.61 -10.38
CA ALA A 25 6.05 -18.01 -9.05
C ALA A 25 4.66 -17.34 -8.93
N LEU A 26 3.71 -18.04 -8.31
CA LEU A 26 2.36 -17.52 -8.03
C LEU A 26 2.46 -16.14 -7.36
N PRO A 27 1.65 -15.16 -7.78
CA PRO A 27 1.68 -13.83 -7.20
C PRO A 27 1.46 -13.91 -5.69
N PRO A 28 2.14 -13.06 -4.89
CA PRO A 28 2.04 -13.11 -3.45
C PRO A 28 0.59 -12.89 -3.00
N ARG A 29 0.14 -13.76 -2.10
CA ARG A 29 -1.24 -13.77 -1.59
C ARG A 29 -1.46 -12.61 -0.61
N PRO A 30 -2.68 -12.05 -0.57
CA PRO A 30 -3.08 -11.13 0.48
C PRO A 30 -2.83 -11.70 1.87
N ALA A 31 -2.50 -10.82 2.82
CA ALA A 31 -2.35 -11.19 4.21
C ALA A 31 -3.73 -11.32 4.91
N TYR A 32 -4.52 -12.30 4.47
CA TYR A 32 -5.95 -12.47 4.83
C TYR A 32 -6.26 -12.38 6.33
N ARG A 33 -5.34 -12.83 7.20
CA ARG A 33 -5.52 -12.76 8.66
C ARG A 33 -5.77 -11.33 9.16
N TRP A 34 -5.08 -10.34 8.58
CA TRP A 34 -5.31 -8.94 8.95
C TRP A 34 -6.69 -8.45 8.53
N TYR A 35 -7.15 -8.82 7.33
CA TYR A 35 -8.46 -8.45 6.82
C TYR A 35 -9.60 -9.13 7.58
N LEU A 36 -9.41 -10.39 7.97
CA LEU A 36 -10.35 -11.11 8.85
C LEU A 36 -10.43 -10.43 10.21
N ALA A 37 -9.29 -10.06 10.82
CA ALA A 37 -9.27 -9.33 12.07
C ALA A 37 -9.95 -7.95 11.96
N ALA A 38 -9.67 -7.20 10.88
CA ALA A 38 -10.28 -5.90 10.63
C ALA A 38 -11.80 -6.01 10.39
N GLY A 39 -12.23 -7.03 9.63
CA GLY A 39 -13.64 -7.34 9.43
C GLY A 39 -14.33 -7.75 10.74
N ALA A 40 -13.66 -8.52 11.61
CA ALA A 40 -14.17 -8.87 12.93
C ALA A 40 -14.33 -7.63 13.82
N VAL A 41 -13.41 -6.66 13.77
CA VAL A 41 -13.55 -5.37 14.47
C VAL A 41 -14.77 -4.60 13.97
N ALA A 42 -14.97 -4.51 12.65
CA ALA A 42 -16.14 -3.85 12.07
C ALA A 42 -17.45 -4.53 12.49
N ALA A 43 -17.50 -5.87 12.41
CA ALA A 43 -18.67 -6.67 12.80
C ALA A 43 -18.96 -6.58 14.30
N ALA A 44 -17.94 -6.63 15.16
CA ALA A 44 -18.10 -6.48 16.60
C ALA A 44 -18.61 -5.08 16.97
N THR A 45 -18.10 -4.03 16.32
CA THR A 45 -18.58 -2.66 16.52
C THR A 45 -20.05 -2.52 16.10
N ALA A 46 -20.42 -3.04 14.92
CA ALA A 46 -21.81 -3.07 14.48
C ALA A 46 -22.71 -3.87 15.44
N PHE A 47 -22.22 -5.01 15.95
CA PHE A 47 -22.96 -5.81 16.92
C PHE A 47 -23.20 -5.04 18.23
N VAL A 48 -22.19 -4.35 18.76
CA VAL A 48 -22.35 -3.47 19.94
C VAL A 48 -23.41 -2.39 19.66
N GLY A 49 -23.35 -1.73 18.50
CA GLY A 49 -24.35 -0.74 18.10
C GLY A 49 -25.76 -1.31 18.05
N LEU A 50 -25.93 -2.52 17.52
CA LEU A 50 -27.23 -3.22 17.48
C LEU A 50 -27.77 -3.53 18.88
N ARG A 51 -26.88 -3.90 19.82
CA ARG A 51 -27.28 -4.19 21.21
C ARG A 51 -27.67 -2.93 21.97
N LEU A 52 -27.00 -1.81 21.72
CA LEU A 52 -27.24 -0.53 22.39
C LEU A 52 -28.36 0.30 21.74
N TYR A 53 -28.72 0.03 20.49
CA TYR A 53 -29.64 0.87 19.70
C TYR A 53 -30.94 1.29 20.42
N PRO A 54 -31.63 0.42 21.18
CA PRO A 54 -32.84 0.80 21.92
C PRO A 54 -32.58 1.92 22.92
N ASP A 55 -31.46 1.85 23.64
CA ASP A 55 -31.12 2.70 24.78
C ASP A 55 -30.28 3.94 24.39
N LEU A 56 -29.79 4.01 23.14
CA LEU A 56 -29.06 5.17 22.65
C LEU A 56 -29.92 6.46 22.76
N PRO A 57 -29.32 7.60 23.11
CA PRO A 57 -30.05 8.86 23.22
C PRO A 57 -30.61 9.31 21.86
N PRO A 58 -31.68 10.15 21.84
CA PRO A 58 -32.25 10.67 20.59
C PRO A 58 -31.29 11.51 19.75
N SER A 59 -30.21 12.02 20.35
CA SER A 59 -29.18 12.84 19.72
C SER A 59 -27.80 12.26 20.02
N LEU A 60 -26.99 12.06 18.98
CA LEU A 60 -25.67 11.45 19.05
C LEU A 60 -24.60 12.47 18.61
N PRO A 61 -23.47 12.60 19.32
CA PRO A 61 -22.40 13.50 18.91
C PRO A 61 -21.72 12.98 17.64
N THR A 62 -21.45 13.88 16.71
CA THR A 62 -20.82 13.57 15.40
C THR A 62 -19.51 14.34 15.17
N HIS A 63 -19.30 15.44 15.90
CA HIS A 63 -18.07 16.23 15.84
C HIS A 63 -17.72 16.80 17.22
N TRP A 64 -16.42 17.05 17.42
CA TRP A 64 -15.86 17.62 18.64
C TRP A 64 -14.87 18.73 18.30
N ASN A 65 -14.92 19.82 19.06
CA ASN A 65 -13.99 20.94 18.91
C ASN A 65 -12.60 20.61 19.49
N GLY A 66 -11.65 21.54 19.35
CA GLY A 66 -10.27 21.38 19.85
C GLY A 66 -10.14 21.19 21.37
N ALA A 67 -11.18 21.47 22.15
CA ALA A 67 -11.22 21.20 23.60
C ALA A 67 -11.76 19.79 23.93
N GLY A 68 -12.31 19.08 22.95
CA GLY A 68 -12.97 17.78 23.11
C GLY A 68 -14.44 17.86 23.55
N GLN A 69 -15.05 19.04 23.42
CA GLN A 69 -16.49 19.23 23.63
C GLN A 69 -17.26 18.93 22.35
N ALA A 70 -18.41 18.26 22.48
CA ALA A 70 -19.26 17.97 21.33
C ALA A 70 -19.94 19.26 20.84
N ASP A 71 -19.71 19.62 19.58
CA ASP A 71 -20.25 20.83 18.95
C ASP A 71 -21.12 20.55 17.72
N SER A 72 -21.23 19.27 17.31
CA SER A 72 -22.19 18.81 16.31
C SER A 72 -22.84 17.49 16.72
N PHE A 73 -24.11 17.35 16.37
CA PHE A 73 -24.95 16.21 16.72
C PHE A 73 -25.83 15.78 15.55
N ALA A 74 -26.19 14.51 15.52
CA ALA A 74 -27.17 13.95 14.59
C ALA A 74 -28.30 13.23 15.35
N ALA A 75 -29.51 13.26 14.78
CA ALA A 75 -30.64 12.50 15.30
C ALA A 75 -30.35 10.98 15.24
N LYS A 76 -30.83 10.23 16.24
CA LYS A 76 -30.74 8.77 16.27
C LYS A 76 -31.49 8.17 15.10
N SER A 77 -30.77 7.41 14.28
CA SER A 77 -31.30 6.64 13.17
C SER A 77 -30.38 5.45 12.89
N VAL A 78 -30.85 4.49 12.10
CA VAL A 78 -30.02 3.38 11.63
C VAL A 78 -28.78 3.93 10.90
N TRP A 79 -28.94 4.98 10.10
CA TRP A 79 -27.83 5.54 9.33
C TRP A 79 -26.79 6.25 10.21
N SER A 80 -27.23 7.09 11.16
CA SER A 80 -26.31 7.81 12.05
C SER A 80 -25.54 6.87 12.98
N VAL A 81 -26.13 5.73 13.37
CA VAL A 81 -25.45 4.71 14.17
C VAL A 81 -24.53 3.85 13.30
N PHE A 82 -24.99 3.31 12.17
CA PHE A 82 -24.25 2.28 11.45
C PHE A 82 -23.36 2.77 10.30
N SER A 83 -23.39 4.05 9.92
CA SER A 83 -22.57 4.59 8.82
C SER A 83 -21.07 4.35 9.02
N VAL A 84 -20.53 4.55 10.23
CA VAL A 84 -19.10 4.35 10.50
C VAL A 84 -18.70 2.86 10.50
N PRO A 85 -19.41 1.93 11.19
CA PRO A 85 -19.16 0.49 11.05
C PRO A 85 -19.27 -0.02 9.61
N LEU A 86 -20.27 0.43 8.85
CA LEU A 86 -20.43 0.08 7.43
C LEU A 86 -19.29 0.66 6.59
N GLY A 87 -18.87 1.89 6.86
CA GLY A 87 -17.69 2.50 6.25
C GLY A 87 -16.41 1.72 6.54
N SER A 88 -16.23 1.23 7.77
CA SER A 88 -15.11 0.35 8.14
C SER A 88 -15.16 -0.98 7.37
N ALA A 89 -16.35 -1.59 7.21
CA ALA A 89 -16.50 -2.79 6.37
C ALA A 89 -16.16 -2.50 4.91
N GLY A 90 -16.62 -1.36 4.38
CA GLY A 90 -16.27 -0.87 3.04
C GLY A 90 -14.77 -0.67 2.86
N LEU A 91 -14.09 -0.07 3.84
CA LEU A 91 -12.63 0.08 3.86
C LEU A 91 -11.93 -1.28 3.80
N VAL A 92 -12.37 -2.25 4.60
CA VAL A 92 -11.80 -3.62 4.61
C VAL A 92 -11.94 -4.26 3.23
N LEU A 93 -13.13 -4.20 2.63
CA LEU A 93 -13.38 -4.76 1.30
C LEU A 93 -12.57 -4.05 0.22
N PHE A 94 -12.48 -2.72 0.27
CA PHE A 94 -11.69 -1.93 -0.66
C PHE A 94 -10.19 -2.27 -0.57
N MET A 95 -9.64 -2.30 0.65
CA MET A 95 -8.23 -2.65 0.89
C MET A 95 -7.93 -4.12 0.53
N LEU A 96 -8.86 -5.04 0.78
CA LEU A 96 -8.74 -6.43 0.36
C LEU A 96 -8.79 -6.56 -1.16
N GLY A 97 -9.68 -5.80 -1.82
CA GLY A 97 -9.73 -5.67 -3.27
C GLY A 97 -8.39 -5.22 -3.81
N LEU A 98 -7.83 -4.12 -3.28
CA LEU A 98 -6.50 -3.63 -3.65
C LEU A 98 -5.44 -4.71 -3.43
N ALA A 99 -5.44 -5.38 -2.29
CA ALA A 99 -4.50 -6.48 -1.98
C ALA A 99 -4.58 -7.63 -3.00
N VAL A 100 -5.78 -7.98 -3.44
CA VAL A 100 -6.03 -9.01 -4.46
C VAL A 100 -5.57 -8.52 -5.83
N PHE A 101 -5.96 -7.33 -6.27
CA PHE A 101 -5.70 -6.87 -7.63
C PHE A 101 -4.27 -6.35 -7.85
N LEU A 102 -3.60 -5.80 -6.84
CA LEU A 102 -2.30 -5.14 -6.99
C LEU A 102 -1.23 -6.07 -7.60
N PRO A 103 -1.00 -7.32 -7.13
CA PRO A 103 -0.05 -8.24 -7.76
C PRO A 103 -0.41 -8.62 -9.20
N ARG A 104 -1.71 -8.61 -9.54
CA ARG A 104 -2.21 -8.93 -10.88
C ARG A 104 -1.93 -7.80 -11.85
N LEU A 105 -2.17 -6.55 -11.43
CA LEU A 105 -1.86 -5.35 -12.22
C LEU A 105 -0.37 -5.26 -12.53
N THR A 106 0.49 -5.56 -11.54
CA THR A 106 1.93 -5.55 -11.74
C THR A 106 2.42 -6.66 -12.67
N ALA A 107 1.79 -7.84 -12.64
CA ALA A 107 2.15 -8.96 -13.49
C ALA A 107 1.65 -8.77 -14.94
N ALA A 108 0.39 -8.34 -15.12
CA ALA A 108 -0.26 -8.23 -16.42
C ALA A 108 0.34 -7.12 -17.30
N GLY A 109 0.72 -5.98 -16.70
CA GLY A 109 1.27 -4.86 -17.48
C GLY A 109 2.77 -4.95 -17.77
N GLY A 110 3.45 -6.06 -17.42
CA GLY A 110 4.91 -6.18 -17.52
C GLY A 110 5.66 -5.11 -16.71
N GLN A 111 4.96 -4.38 -15.83
CA GLN A 111 5.36 -3.08 -15.29
C GLN A 111 6.54 -3.14 -14.32
N LEU A 112 7.00 -4.34 -13.97
CA LEU A 112 8.07 -4.54 -13.00
C LEU A 112 9.12 -5.54 -13.50
N ARG A 113 9.13 -5.87 -14.80
CA ARG A 113 10.13 -6.76 -15.42
C ARG A 113 11.53 -6.13 -15.53
N THR A 114 11.67 -4.87 -15.15
CA THR A 114 12.94 -4.12 -15.13
C THR A 114 13.60 -4.05 -13.75
N ALA A 115 12.99 -4.63 -12.70
CA ALA A 115 13.72 -4.88 -11.46
C ALA A 115 14.58 -6.13 -11.69
N ASP A 116 15.90 -5.99 -11.54
CA ASP A 116 16.93 -7.00 -11.87
C ASP A 116 16.75 -8.38 -11.21
N SER A 117 15.74 -8.58 -10.34
CA SER A 117 15.30 -9.92 -9.93
C SER A 117 13.78 -10.05 -9.67
N PRO A 118 13.11 -11.09 -10.22
CA PRO A 118 11.75 -11.48 -9.83
C PRO A 118 11.60 -11.71 -8.32
N ALA A 119 12.66 -12.15 -7.66
CA ALA A 119 12.71 -12.36 -6.22
C ALA A 119 12.56 -11.05 -5.43
N ALA A 120 13.25 -9.96 -5.82
CA ALA A 120 13.10 -8.65 -5.18
C ALA A 120 11.68 -8.08 -5.35
N GLN A 121 11.07 -8.28 -6.52
CA GLN A 121 9.68 -7.89 -6.76
C GLN A 121 8.73 -8.67 -5.84
N ALA A 122 8.87 -9.99 -5.76
CA ALA A 122 8.03 -10.81 -4.90
C ALA A 122 8.19 -10.44 -3.41
N ALA A 123 9.42 -10.15 -2.96
CA ALA A 123 9.69 -9.67 -1.61
C ALA A 123 9.04 -8.31 -1.33
N ASN A 124 9.15 -7.36 -2.27
CA ASN A 124 8.52 -6.04 -2.14
C ASN A 124 7.00 -6.15 -2.06
N LEU A 125 6.39 -6.96 -2.94
CA LEU A 125 4.95 -7.19 -2.92
C LEU A 125 4.50 -7.89 -1.63
N ARG A 126 5.20 -8.91 -1.12
CA ARG A 126 4.87 -9.54 0.17
C ARG A 126 4.91 -8.55 1.33
N ALA A 127 5.93 -7.70 1.37
CA ALA A 127 6.04 -6.67 2.40
C ALA A 127 4.98 -5.56 2.24
N THR A 128 4.57 -5.25 1.00
CA THR A 128 3.43 -4.37 0.70
C THR A 128 2.12 -4.95 1.21
N GLN A 129 1.86 -6.25 0.96
CA GLN A 129 0.66 -6.95 1.44
C GLN A 129 0.58 -6.95 2.97
N PHE A 130 1.72 -7.15 3.64
CA PHE A 130 1.81 -7.07 5.09
C PHE A 130 1.45 -5.66 5.60
N PHE A 131 2.06 -4.62 5.02
CA PHE A 131 1.81 -3.24 5.42
C PHE A 131 0.36 -2.81 5.17
N LEU A 132 -0.21 -3.18 4.03
CA LEU A 132 -1.59 -2.87 3.66
C LEU A 132 -2.58 -3.53 4.62
N GLY A 133 -2.40 -4.82 4.91
CA GLY A 133 -3.24 -5.53 5.88
C GLY A 133 -3.15 -4.95 7.29
N GLY A 134 -1.93 -4.71 7.79
CA GLY A 134 -1.72 -4.11 9.12
C GLY A 134 -2.33 -2.71 9.23
N THR A 135 -2.18 -1.88 8.19
CA THR A 135 -2.78 -0.54 8.12
C THR A 135 -4.31 -0.62 8.11
N THR A 136 -4.89 -1.57 7.38
CA THR A 136 -6.34 -1.80 7.36
C THR A 136 -6.87 -2.09 8.76
N LEU A 137 -6.23 -2.99 9.51
CA LEU A 137 -6.62 -3.27 10.89
C LEU A 137 -6.48 -2.04 11.80
N ALA A 138 -5.36 -1.32 11.70
CA ALA A 138 -5.13 -0.13 12.53
C ALA A 138 -6.20 0.96 12.29
N LEU A 139 -6.58 1.19 11.03
CA LEU A 139 -7.67 2.10 10.68
C LEU A 139 -9.02 1.60 11.17
N SER A 140 -9.33 0.30 11.04
CA SER A 140 -10.58 -0.26 11.57
C SER A 140 -10.68 -0.12 13.10
N LEU A 141 -9.57 -0.30 13.82
CA LEU A 141 -9.51 -0.07 15.27
C LEU A 141 -9.73 1.40 15.64
N LEU A 142 -9.14 2.32 14.87
CA LEU A 142 -9.35 3.77 15.06
C LEU A 142 -10.82 4.16 14.83
N LEU A 143 -11.43 3.67 13.75
CA LEU A 143 -12.85 3.92 13.47
C LEU A 143 -13.74 3.33 14.58
N ALA A 144 -13.46 2.11 15.02
CA ALA A 144 -14.17 1.48 16.13
C ALA A 144 -14.03 2.29 17.42
N TRP A 145 -12.84 2.82 17.73
CA TRP A 145 -12.62 3.68 18.90
C TRP A 145 -13.54 4.91 18.87
N PHE A 146 -13.57 5.66 17.75
CA PHE A 146 -14.41 6.86 17.65
C PHE A 146 -15.90 6.53 17.73
N THR A 147 -16.33 5.45 17.09
CA THR A 147 -17.73 4.98 17.16
C THR A 147 -18.13 4.60 18.58
N LEU A 148 -17.34 3.75 19.24
CA LEU A 148 -17.66 3.25 20.58
C LEU A 148 -17.64 4.37 21.63
N ARG A 149 -16.70 5.33 21.52
CA ARG A 149 -16.70 6.54 22.36
C ARG A 149 -18.03 7.29 22.26
N GLY A 150 -18.51 7.52 21.03
CA GLY A 150 -19.76 8.25 20.79
C GLY A 150 -21.01 7.58 21.38
N TRP A 151 -20.95 6.28 21.66
CA TRP A 151 -22.06 5.53 22.25
C TRP A 151 -21.93 5.28 23.75
N LEU A 152 -20.70 5.07 24.25
CA LEU A 152 -20.45 4.54 25.58
C LEU A 152 -19.91 5.57 26.58
N LEU A 153 -19.39 6.70 26.09
CA LEU A 153 -18.77 7.73 26.92
C LEU A 153 -19.59 9.02 26.90
N PRO A 154 -19.41 9.90 27.91
CA PRO A 154 -20.02 11.22 27.88
C PRO A 154 -19.69 11.96 26.57
N PRO A 155 -20.63 12.75 26.01
CA PRO A 155 -20.40 13.51 24.78
C PRO A 155 -19.15 14.37 24.88
N ASP A 156 -19.00 15.10 25.98
CA ASP A 156 -17.83 15.93 26.24
C ASP A 156 -16.69 15.13 26.87
N GLY A 157 -15.45 15.49 26.55
CA GLY A 157 -14.27 14.97 27.22
C GLY A 157 -13.00 15.70 26.84
N SER A 158 -11.86 15.17 27.28
CA SER A 158 -10.56 15.74 26.90
C SER A 158 -10.28 15.53 25.41
N ALA A 159 -9.67 16.54 24.77
CA ALA A 159 -9.08 16.42 23.43
C ALA A 159 -8.10 15.24 23.28
N LEU A 160 -7.52 14.77 24.40
CA LEU A 160 -6.61 13.62 24.41
C LEU A 160 -7.28 12.32 23.94
N TYR A 161 -8.59 12.16 24.10
CA TYR A 161 -9.33 11.00 23.58
C TYR A 161 -9.33 10.93 22.04
N PHE A 162 -8.98 12.02 21.35
CA PHE A 162 -8.87 12.10 19.91
C PHE A 162 -7.42 12.12 19.45
N ILE A 163 -6.57 12.87 20.15
CA ILE A 163 -5.16 13.02 19.81
C ILE A 163 -4.39 11.71 20.03
N LEU A 164 -4.58 11.03 21.16
CA LEU A 164 -3.79 9.84 21.49
C LEU A 164 -4.01 8.67 20.51
N PRO A 165 -5.25 8.31 20.11
CA PRO A 165 -5.47 7.30 19.07
C PRO A 165 -4.87 7.67 17.71
N LEU A 166 -4.85 8.95 17.34
CA LEU A 166 -4.23 9.42 16.09
C LEU A 166 -2.71 9.31 16.15
N LEU A 167 -2.09 9.71 17.26
CA LEU A 167 -0.66 9.51 17.48
C LEU A 167 -0.29 8.02 17.53
N ALA A 168 -1.14 7.21 18.16
CA ALA A 168 -0.98 5.76 18.18
C ALA A 168 -1.07 5.17 16.76
N LEU A 169 -2.01 5.65 15.92
CA LEU A 169 -2.09 5.25 14.52
C LEU A 169 -0.78 5.58 13.78
N ILE A 170 -0.27 6.80 13.91
CA ILE A 170 0.99 7.22 13.27
C ILE A 170 2.15 6.33 13.73
N ALA A 171 2.27 6.08 15.04
CA ALA A 171 3.29 5.23 15.61
C ALA A 171 3.19 3.78 15.11
N VAL A 172 1.97 3.22 15.06
CA VAL A 172 1.70 1.87 14.54
C VAL A 172 2.03 1.80 13.05
N MET A 173 1.65 2.80 12.25
CA MET A 173 2.00 2.86 10.82
C MET A 173 3.51 2.94 10.61
N ALA A 174 4.22 3.76 11.40
CA ALA A 174 5.67 3.82 11.35
C ALA A 174 6.31 2.46 11.71
N GLY A 175 5.84 1.82 12.80
CA GLY A 175 6.28 0.49 13.22
C GLY A 175 6.02 -0.59 12.17
N LEU A 176 4.83 -0.61 11.58
CA LEU A 176 4.48 -1.52 10.48
C LEU A 176 5.36 -1.29 9.26
N GLY A 177 5.67 -0.04 8.92
CA GLY A 177 6.57 0.32 7.81
C GLY A 177 8.01 -0.18 8.05
N LEU A 178 8.54 0.03 9.26
CA LEU A 178 9.85 -0.49 9.66
C LEU A 178 9.90 -2.02 9.62
N LEU A 179 8.84 -2.69 10.08
CA LEU A 179 8.74 -4.14 10.08
C LEU A 179 8.57 -4.71 8.67
N ALA A 180 7.80 -4.04 7.81
CA ALA A 180 7.69 -4.37 6.39
C ALA A 180 9.06 -4.26 5.70
N ARG A 181 9.82 -3.19 5.96
CA ARG A 181 11.19 -3.02 5.46
C ARG A 181 12.13 -4.12 5.97
N ARG A 182 12.02 -4.51 7.24
CA ARG A 182 12.79 -5.64 7.80
C ARG A 182 12.43 -6.94 7.09
N ARG A 183 11.13 -7.21 6.88
CA ARG A 183 10.65 -8.41 6.17
C ARG A 183 11.14 -8.46 4.73
N TYR A 184 11.06 -7.34 4.01
CA TYR A 184 11.62 -7.21 2.66
C TYR A 184 13.10 -7.60 2.60
N ARG A 185 13.93 -7.01 3.49
CA ARG A 185 15.36 -7.31 3.55
C ARG A 185 15.66 -8.78 3.86
N ASN A 186 14.90 -9.39 4.77
CA ASN A 186 15.07 -10.79 5.13
C ASN A 186 14.68 -11.72 3.96
N ASP A 187 13.55 -11.46 3.31
CA ASP A 187 13.08 -12.23 2.16
C ASP A 187 14.06 -12.14 0.99
N LEU A 188 14.64 -10.95 0.77
CA LEU A 188 15.63 -10.70 -0.28
C LEU A 188 16.98 -11.38 0.02
N ALA A 189 17.47 -11.27 1.26
CA ALA A 189 18.70 -11.94 1.68
C ALA A 189 18.57 -13.46 1.54
N GLY A 190 17.40 -14.02 1.88
CA GLY A 190 17.12 -15.45 1.72
C GLY A 190 17.03 -15.91 0.26
N SER A 191 16.77 -15.02 -0.69
CA SER A 191 16.74 -15.37 -2.12
C SER A 191 18.08 -15.20 -2.83
N GLY A 192 19.11 -14.67 -2.16
CA GLY A 192 20.44 -14.42 -2.75
C GLY A 192 20.46 -13.35 -3.84
N ALA A 193 19.38 -12.58 -4.00
CA ALA A 193 19.28 -11.56 -5.04
C ALA A 193 19.88 -10.23 -4.56
N SER A 194 20.49 -9.48 -5.47
CA SER A 194 21.01 -8.14 -5.21
C SER A 194 19.89 -7.18 -4.81
N ASP A 195 20.18 -6.29 -3.87
CA ASP A 195 19.25 -5.23 -3.44
C ASP A 195 19.25 -4.10 -4.47
N PRO A 196 18.17 -3.91 -5.24
CA PRO A 196 18.10 -2.84 -6.23
C PRO A 196 18.05 -1.45 -5.57
N THR A 197 17.75 -1.36 -4.27
CA THR A 197 17.77 -0.09 -3.53
C THR A 197 19.16 0.29 -3.02
N ARG A 198 20.17 -0.59 -3.17
CA ARG A 198 21.56 -0.22 -2.92
C ARG A 198 22.10 0.57 -4.11
N PRO A 199 22.65 1.77 -3.90
CA PRO A 199 23.40 2.45 -4.93
C PRO A 199 24.52 1.52 -5.41
N SER A 200 24.59 1.26 -6.71
CA SER A 200 25.79 0.71 -7.33
C SER A 200 26.93 1.69 -7.04
N LEU A 201 27.81 1.34 -6.10
CA LEU A 201 28.99 2.15 -5.83
C LEU A 201 29.82 2.18 -7.11
N PRO A 202 30.17 3.37 -7.65
CA PRO A 202 31.08 3.46 -8.78
C PRO A 202 32.42 2.79 -8.39
N GLY A 203 32.81 1.74 -9.11
CA GLY A 203 34.12 1.11 -8.94
C GLY A 203 34.19 -0.16 -8.06
N ALA A 204 33.08 -0.86 -7.81
CA ALA A 204 33.13 -2.17 -7.13
C ALA A 204 33.81 -3.26 -7.98
N ASP A 205 33.95 -3.04 -9.28
CA ASP A 205 34.73 -3.91 -10.17
C ASP A 205 35.59 -3.04 -11.12
N PRO A 206 36.91 -2.90 -10.88
CA PRO A 206 37.77 -2.02 -11.67
C PRO A 206 37.98 -2.51 -13.12
N THR A 207 37.41 -3.67 -13.49
CA THR A 207 37.44 -4.22 -14.85
C THR A 207 36.14 -4.03 -15.64
N ALA A 208 35.08 -3.51 -15.03
CA ALA A 208 33.81 -3.26 -15.74
C ALA A 208 33.91 -1.98 -16.58
N SER A 209 33.80 -2.11 -17.91
CA SER A 209 33.75 -0.95 -18.80
C SER A 209 32.46 -0.16 -18.58
N SER A 210 32.47 1.16 -18.82
CA SER A 210 31.26 2.00 -18.71
C SER A 210 30.12 1.54 -19.63
N ASP A 211 30.46 0.80 -20.68
CA ASP A 211 29.52 0.30 -21.69
C ASP A 211 28.84 -1.01 -21.24
N ASP A 212 29.37 -1.70 -20.23
CA ASP A 212 28.81 -2.95 -19.66
C ASP A 212 27.89 -2.69 -18.45
N MET A 213 27.79 -1.44 -17.97
CA MET A 213 26.90 -1.10 -16.86
C MET A 213 25.44 -1.09 -17.35
N PRO A 214 24.53 -1.90 -16.76
CA PRO A 214 23.13 -1.83 -17.11
C PRO A 214 22.61 -0.41 -16.82
N ALA A 215 21.81 0.13 -17.75
CA ALA A 215 21.20 1.43 -17.59
C ALA A 215 20.43 1.48 -16.26
N SER A 216 20.71 2.49 -15.42
CA SER A 216 20.03 2.68 -14.14
C SER A 216 18.52 2.79 -14.34
N ASP A 217 17.72 2.10 -13.51
CA ASP A 217 16.25 2.19 -13.59
C ASP A 217 15.84 3.68 -13.45
N PRO A 218 14.94 4.21 -14.31
CA PRO A 218 14.44 5.58 -14.20
C PRO A 218 13.89 5.96 -12.82
N VAL A 219 13.48 4.97 -12.01
CA VAL A 219 13.04 5.14 -10.61
C VAL A 219 14.16 5.63 -9.69
N ASP A 220 15.43 5.37 -10.02
CA ASP A 220 16.57 5.79 -9.20
C ASP A 220 17.00 7.23 -9.49
N ASP A 221 16.62 7.78 -10.65
CA ASP A 221 16.94 9.15 -11.06
C ASP A 221 16.12 10.19 -10.28
N PRO A 222 16.75 11.00 -9.41
CA PRO A 222 16.05 12.02 -8.61
C PRO A 222 15.30 13.06 -9.45
N ARG A 223 15.70 13.28 -10.72
CA ARG A 223 15.06 14.25 -11.63
C ARG A 223 13.63 13.87 -12.00
N ASN A 224 13.29 12.59 -11.88
CA ASN A 224 11.94 12.08 -12.12
C ASN A 224 11.00 12.30 -10.92
N TYR A 225 11.44 12.95 -9.83
CA TYR A 225 10.61 13.22 -8.65
C TYR A 225 10.25 14.69 -8.52
N ARG A 226 8.95 14.97 -8.35
CA ARG A 226 8.42 16.29 -7.97
C ARG A 226 8.30 16.38 -6.45
N ALA A 227 8.82 17.47 -5.88
CA ALA A 227 8.96 17.67 -4.44
C ALA A 227 9.67 16.52 -3.70
N GLY A 228 10.48 15.72 -4.41
CA GLY A 228 11.16 14.53 -3.86
C GLY A 228 10.25 13.34 -3.52
N ILE A 229 8.94 13.42 -3.80
CA ILE A 229 7.94 12.44 -3.34
C ILE A 229 7.19 11.81 -4.53
N ILE A 230 6.71 12.63 -5.46
CA ILE A 230 5.82 12.17 -6.54
C ILE A 230 6.67 11.80 -7.75
N TYR A 231 6.66 10.53 -8.14
CA TYR A 231 7.32 10.07 -9.36
C TYR A 231 6.53 10.50 -10.60
N VAL A 232 7.18 11.21 -11.52
CA VAL A 232 6.62 11.75 -12.76
C VAL A 232 7.58 11.51 -13.90
N ASN A 233 7.32 10.47 -14.70
CA ASN A 233 8.08 10.20 -15.91
C ASN A 233 7.15 9.76 -17.05
N ARG A 234 6.99 10.61 -18.07
CA ARG A 234 6.17 10.31 -19.26
C ARG A 234 6.80 9.27 -20.19
N ALA A 235 8.14 9.16 -20.18
CA ALA A 235 8.85 8.19 -21.00
C ALA A 235 8.81 6.78 -20.38
N ASP A 236 8.48 6.68 -19.09
CA ASP A 236 8.30 5.41 -18.41
C ASP A 236 6.86 4.87 -18.64
N PRO A 237 6.69 3.74 -19.36
CA PRO A 237 5.37 3.19 -19.67
C PRO A 237 4.69 2.53 -18.46
N ARG A 238 5.36 2.45 -17.31
CA ARG A 238 4.84 1.82 -16.09
C ARG A 238 3.87 2.78 -15.38
N VAL A 239 2.65 2.30 -15.08
CA VAL A 239 1.70 2.99 -14.18
C VAL A 239 2.18 2.88 -12.74
N LEU A 240 2.61 1.67 -12.33
CA LEU A 240 3.13 1.38 -11.01
C LEU A 240 4.62 1.09 -11.09
N VAL A 241 5.39 1.77 -10.26
CA VAL A 241 6.84 1.58 -10.14
C VAL A 241 7.21 1.27 -8.68
N PRO A 242 8.32 0.57 -8.39
CA PRO A 242 8.78 0.41 -7.02
C PRO A 242 9.02 1.77 -6.34
N LYS A 243 8.80 1.83 -5.03
CA LYS A 243 9.27 2.99 -4.27
C LYS A 243 10.80 2.99 -4.22
N ARG A 244 11.41 4.12 -4.59
CA ARG A 244 12.86 4.38 -4.45
C ARG A 244 13.34 4.26 -3.00
N LEU A 245 12.54 4.76 -2.06
CA LEU A 245 12.84 4.67 -0.62
C LEU A 245 11.81 3.80 0.09
N GLY A 246 12.24 2.60 0.51
CA GLY A 246 11.45 1.70 1.34
C GLY A 246 10.70 0.62 0.55
N VAL A 247 9.58 0.17 1.09
CA VAL A 247 8.75 -0.91 0.54
C VAL A 247 7.48 -0.32 -0.06
N GLY A 248 7.03 -0.90 -1.16
CA GLY A 248 5.78 -0.53 -1.81
C GLY A 248 5.95 -0.13 -3.26
N LEU A 249 4.82 0.28 -3.83
CA LEU A 249 4.71 0.81 -5.17
C LEU A 249 4.35 2.30 -5.12
N SER A 250 4.78 3.04 -6.13
CA SER A 250 4.41 4.42 -6.42
C SER A 250 3.65 4.46 -7.73
N VAL A 251 2.70 5.40 -7.84
CA VAL A 251 1.98 5.66 -9.09
C VAL A 251 2.75 6.70 -9.89
N ASN A 252 3.08 6.38 -11.14
CA ASN A 252 3.70 7.31 -12.08
C ASN A 252 2.69 8.34 -12.57
N ALA A 253 2.76 9.58 -12.09
CA ALA A 253 1.85 10.65 -12.50
C ALA A 253 2.09 11.12 -13.95
N GLY A 254 3.20 10.72 -14.57
CA GLY A 254 3.50 10.98 -15.99
C GLY A 254 2.73 10.06 -16.93
N HIS A 255 2.27 8.90 -16.46
CA HIS A 255 1.51 7.94 -17.27
C HIS A 255 0.00 8.28 -17.26
N PRO A 256 -0.73 8.18 -18.38
CA PRO A 256 -2.17 8.50 -18.44
C PRO A 256 -3.01 7.77 -17.39
N GLY A 257 -2.79 6.47 -17.22
CA GLY A 257 -3.44 5.68 -16.16
C GLY A 257 -3.08 6.12 -14.74
N GLY A 258 -1.86 6.61 -14.50
CA GLY A 258 -1.46 7.13 -13.20
C GLY A 258 -2.06 8.52 -12.92
N LEU A 259 -2.13 9.39 -13.94
CA LEU A 259 -2.85 10.66 -13.85
C LEU A 259 -4.34 10.44 -13.55
N ALA A 260 -4.98 9.50 -14.26
CA ALA A 260 -6.37 9.12 -14.02
C ALA A 260 -6.60 8.65 -12.57
N PHE A 261 -5.66 7.87 -12.00
CA PHE A 261 -5.70 7.47 -10.59
C PHE A 261 -5.69 8.68 -9.64
N TYR A 262 -4.75 9.63 -9.82
CA TYR A 262 -4.69 10.82 -8.96
C TYR A 262 -5.92 11.72 -9.11
N LEU A 263 -6.44 11.90 -10.33
CA LEU A 263 -7.65 12.66 -10.57
C LEU A 263 -8.88 11.99 -9.93
N GLY A 264 -9.01 10.67 -10.07
CA GLY A 264 -10.08 9.91 -9.43
C GLY A 264 -10.04 10.02 -7.91
N LEU A 265 -8.85 9.95 -7.30
CA LEU A 265 -8.67 10.15 -5.86
C LEU A 265 -9.05 11.57 -5.43
N ALA A 266 -8.68 12.59 -6.20
CA ALA A 266 -9.03 13.98 -5.92
C ALA A 266 -10.56 14.20 -6.00
N VAL A 267 -11.22 13.67 -7.03
CA VAL A 267 -12.68 13.75 -7.20
C VAL A 267 -13.39 13.03 -6.06
N LEU A 268 -12.95 11.83 -5.68
CA LEU A 268 -13.53 11.08 -4.57
C LEU A 268 -13.39 11.83 -3.23
N SER A 269 -12.20 12.39 -2.98
CA SER A 269 -11.94 13.17 -1.76
C SER A 269 -12.81 14.42 -1.70
N LEU A 270 -12.94 15.12 -2.83
CA LEU A 270 -13.82 16.29 -2.94
C LEU A 270 -15.29 15.90 -2.73
N ALA A 271 -15.74 14.80 -3.33
CA ALA A 271 -17.10 14.29 -3.17
C ALA A 271 -17.41 13.94 -1.70
N ALA A 272 -16.46 13.32 -0.99
CA ALA A 272 -16.61 13.01 0.43
C ALA A 272 -16.71 14.28 1.31
N VAL A 273 -15.88 15.29 1.04
CA VAL A 273 -15.95 16.58 1.73
C VAL A 273 -17.28 17.28 1.44
N VAL A 274 -17.69 17.35 0.17
CA VAL A 274 -18.96 17.96 -0.22
C VAL A 274 -20.13 17.22 0.41
N ALA A 275 -20.15 15.89 0.41
CA ALA A 275 -21.18 15.10 1.07
C ALA A 275 -21.21 15.34 2.58
N GLY A 276 -20.05 15.44 3.23
CA GLY A 276 -19.95 15.75 4.66
C GLY A 276 -20.47 17.15 5.03
N ILE A 277 -20.25 18.14 4.16
CA ILE A 277 -20.72 19.52 4.35
C ILE A 277 -22.20 19.70 3.96
N ALA A 278 -22.65 19.02 2.89
CA ALA A 278 -23.98 19.17 2.34
C ALA A 278 -25.04 18.27 3.00
N ALA A 279 -24.66 17.13 3.58
CA ALA A 279 -25.60 16.25 4.27
C ALA A 279 -26.37 16.94 5.42
N PRO A 280 -25.76 17.84 6.22
CA PRO A 280 -26.50 18.67 7.18
C PRO A 280 -27.42 19.73 6.56
N LEU A 281 -27.15 20.17 5.32
CA LEU A 281 -27.90 21.24 4.64
C LEU A 281 -29.11 20.73 3.84
N LEU A 282 -29.11 19.45 3.47
CA LEU A 282 -30.19 18.81 2.72
C LEU A 282 -31.18 18.04 3.62
N GLY A 283 -30.92 17.98 4.92
CA GLY A 283 -31.81 17.41 5.93
C GLY A 283 -32.73 18.48 6.53
N HIS A 284 -33.73 18.90 5.75
CA HIS A 284 -34.95 19.56 6.25
C HIS A 284 -36.15 18.73 5.85
#